data_AF-A0A3S0FG57-F1
#
_entry.id   AF-A0A3S0FG57-F1
#
_cell.length_a   1.000
_cell.length_b   1.000
_cell.length_c   1.000
_cell.angle_alpha   90.00
_cell.angle_beta   90.00
_cell.angle_gamma   90.00
#
_symmetry.space_group_name_H-M   'P 1'
#
loop_
_entity.id
_entity.type
_entity.pdbx_description
1 polymer ?
#
loop_
_entity_poly.entity_id
_entity_poly.type
_entity_poly.pdbx_seq_one_letter_code
_entity_poly.pdbx_strand_id
1 'polypeptide(L)'
;MYRHLLVPLDDTDLSIETVGRAVEFARTLGARITFFHAQADYSAALSGDAEVVRLTSPADYSYAYEGRARELLTKAESAARACGVPCESLSTIDDTPYRAILAAARSTNCDLVFMASHGRRSQLGMMLGSQTLKVVTHSDIPVLVSATAEPSRAVQAIGIIRDEHRSMAAVLHAWLHLLKRARVDGTQPDLAIMQAIVRYIRDFPQGLHHPKEQDYLFRKLRERTVSANAELDELERQHLRDHQLFNALAHLVEVYANGAASLDEVEQAVGNYARFMWEHMGREEGVILPAAQRFLKDEDWLEINAAFSGNNDPRFGGDTDAEYKRLFSRIVNLAHSPAEETPEH
;
A
#
# COMPACT_ATOMS: atom_id res chain seq x y z
N MET A 1 -0.40 -24.24 -17.97
CA MET A 1 -0.97 -23.40 -16.90
C MET A 1 0.07 -22.35 -16.58
N TYR A 2 -0.32 -21.07 -16.51
CA TYR A 2 0.60 -19.96 -16.22
C TYR A 2 1.20 -20.11 -14.83
N ARG A 3 2.50 -19.84 -14.69
CA ARG A 3 3.27 -20.01 -13.45
C ARG A 3 3.84 -18.70 -12.93
N HIS A 4 4.00 -17.70 -13.79
CA HIS A 4 4.63 -16.44 -13.41
C HIS A 4 4.05 -15.26 -14.17
N LEU A 5 3.34 -14.41 -13.43
CA LEU A 5 2.69 -13.22 -13.97
C LEU A 5 3.60 -12.00 -13.87
N LEU A 6 3.64 -11.19 -14.93
CA LEU A 6 4.03 -9.78 -14.84
C LEU A 6 2.77 -8.93 -14.66
N VAL A 7 2.73 -8.09 -13.63
CA VAL A 7 1.62 -7.17 -13.35
C VAL A 7 2.15 -5.73 -13.40
N PRO A 8 2.05 -5.03 -14.54
CA PRO A 8 2.43 -3.63 -14.62
C PRO A 8 1.42 -2.73 -13.87
N LEU A 9 1.94 -1.81 -13.09
CA LEU A 9 1.20 -0.86 -12.26
C LEU A 9 1.52 0.58 -12.66
N ASP A 10 0.52 1.44 -12.65
CA ASP A 10 0.63 2.89 -12.83
C ASP A 10 0.16 3.64 -11.59
N ASP A 11 0.33 4.97 -11.58
CA ASP A 11 0.00 5.84 -10.43
C ASP A 11 -1.51 6.10 -10.27
N THR A 12 -2.35 5.11 -10.53
CA THR A 12 -3.81 5.28 -10.61
C THR A 12 -4.53 4.37 -9.66
N ASP A 13 -5.75 4.76 -9.28
CA ASP A 13 -6.61 3.95 -8.42
C ASP A 13 -6.95 2.59 -9.06
N LEU A 14 -6.87 2.48 -10.40
CA LEU A 14 -7.00 1.20 -11.10
C LEU A 14 -5.87 0.21 -10.74
N SER A 15 -4.72 0.69 -10.27
CA SER A 15 -3.63 -0.18 -9.81
C SER A 15 -4.04 -1.01 -8.59
N ILE A 16 -4.84 -0.44 -7.66
CA ILE A 16 -5.30 -1.11 -6.44
C ILE A 16 -6.20 -2.29 -6.78
N GLU A 17 -7.16 -2.09 -7.68
CA GLU A 17 -8.08 -3.13 -8.15
C GLU A 17 -7.33 -4.20 -8.94
N THR A 18 -6.41 -3.77 -9.81
CA THR A 18 -5.60 -4.67 -10.65
C THR A 18 -4.70 -5.57 -9.79
N VAL A 19 -4.06 -5.02 -8.76
CA VAL A 19 -3.28 -5.79 -7.78
C VAL A 19 -4.16 -6.85 -7.14
N GLY A 20 -5.33 -6.47 -6.62
CA GLY A 20 -6.25 -7.41 -5.96
C GLY A 20 -6.66 -8.58 -6.86
N ARG A 21 -7.07 -8.29 -8.10
CA ARG A 21 -7.47 -9.30 -9.09
C ARG A 21 -6.31 -10.18 -9.52
N ALA A 22 -5.13 -9.60 -9.75
CA ALA A 22 -3.95 -10.35 -10.14
C ALA A 22 -3.49 -11.31 -9.03
N VAL A 23 -3.52 -10.86 -7.76
CA VAL A 23 -3.20 -11.69 -6.60
C VAL A 23 -4.19 -12.85 -6.45
N GLU A 24 -5.50 -12.59 -6.56
CA GLU A 24 -6.52 -13.64 -6.49
C GLU A 24 -6.37 -14.67 -7.63
N PHE A 25 -6.10 -14.18 -8.84
CA PHE A 25 -5.88 -15.03 -10.00
C PHE A 25 -4.60 -15.89 -9.85
N ALA A 26 -3.49 -15.29 -9.43
CA ALA A 26 -2.25 -16.02 -9.17
C ALA A 26 -2.40 -17.06 -8.07
N ARG A 27 -3.11 -16.72 -6.97
CA ARG A 27 -3.42 -17.65 -5.88
C ARG A 27 -4.17 -18.87 -6.37
N THR A 28 -5.18 -18.68 -7.22
CA THR A 28 -5.98 -19.78 -7.81
C THR A 28 -5.14 -20.71 -8.68
N LEU A 29 -4.09 -20.19 -9.31
CA LEU A 29 -3.17 -20.95 -10.16
C LEU A 29 -1.96 -21.54 -9.43
N GLY A 30 -1.69 -21.12 -8.19
CA GLY A 30 -0.42 -21.39 -7.51
C GLY A 30 0.78 -20.72 -8.21
N ALA A 31 0.53 -19.60 -8.89
CA ALA A 31 1.54 -18.84 -9.63
C ALA A 31 2.25 -17.80 -8.74
N ARG A 32 3.42 -17.33 -9.17
CA ARG A 32 4.12 -16.18 -8.58
C ARG A 32 3.85 -14.90 -9.38
N ILE A 33 4.08 -13.73 -8.76
CA ILE A 33 3.89 -12.42 -9.40
C ILE A 33 5.20 -11.63 -9.40
N THR A 34 5.50 -10.96 -10.52
CA THR A 34 6.39 -9.79 -10.54
C THR A 34 5.57 -8.54 -10.79
N PHE A 35 5.49 -7.66 -9.79
CA PHE A 35 4.92 -6.33 -9.97
C PHE A 35 5.93 -5.44 -10.66
N PHE A 36 5.47 -4.64 -11.62
CA PHE A 36 6.37 -3.82 -12.43
C PHE A 36 5.87 -2.38 -12.53
N HIS A 37 6.77 -1.41 -12.42
CA HIS A 37 6.44 -0.01 -12.66
C HIS A 37 7.48 0.63 -13.59
N ALA A 38 7.00 1.19 -14.71
CA ALA A 38 7.81 2.01 -15.61
C ALA A 38 7.67 3.48 -15.22
N GLN A 39 8.76 4.06 -14.74
CA GLN A 39 8.87 5.48 -14.43
C GLN A 39 9.20 6.25 -15.71
N ALA A 40 8.56 7.40 -15.91
CA ALA A 40 8.99 8.33 -16.94
C ALA A 40 10.31 9.01 -16.50
N ASP A 41 11.20 9.31 -17.44
CA ASP A 41 12.42 10.05 -17.15
C ASP A 41 12.10 11.54 -16.98
N TYR A 42 11.81 11.94 -15.75
CA TYR A 42 11.60 13.35 -15.42
C TYR A 42 12.91 14.14 -15.30
N SER A 43 14.07 13.47 -15.28
CA SER A 43 15.38 14.13 -15.26
C SER A 43 15.70 14.77 -16.61
N ALA A 44 15.24 14.17 -17.71
CA ALA A 44 15.34 14.74 -19.05
C ALA A 44 14.31 15.87 -19.28
N ALA A 45 13.21 15.89 -18.53
CA ALA A 45 12.14 16.89 -18.60
C ALA A 45 12.36 18.08 -17.66
N LEU A 46 13.60 18.41 -17.31
CA LEU A 46 13.99 19.64 -16.60
C LEU A 46 13.61 20.87 -17.45
N SER A 47 12.35 21.27 -17.36
CA SER A 47 11.82 22.54 -17.82
C SER A 47 10.97 23.12 -16.69
N GLY A 48 11.52 24.16 -16.04
CA GLY A 48 10.82 25.06 -15.13
C GLY A 48 10.33 24.42 -13.83
N ASP A 49 9.12 23.84 -13.87
CA ASP A 49 8.32 23.58 -12.68
C ASP A 49 8.90 22.46 -11.78
N ALA A 50 9.46 21.40 -12.37
CA ALA A 50 10.08 20.31 -11.59
C ALA A 50 11.37 20.75 -10.89
N GLU A 51 12.15 21.66 -11.49
CA GLU A 51 13.37 22.20 -10.88
C GLU A 51 13.05 23.22 -9.79
N VAL A 52 11.99 24.02 -9.99
CA VAL A 52 11.45 24.89 -8.93
C VAL A 52 10.99 24.06 -7.74
N VAL A 53 10.24 22.96 -7.95
CA VAL A 53 9.83 22.06 -6.86
C VAL A 53 11.03 21.40 -6.18
N ARG A 54 12.04 20.95 -6.94
CA ARG A 54 13.29 20.41 -6.38
C ARG A 54 14.00 21.39 -5.45
N LEU A 55 14.05 22.67 -5.83
CA LEU A 55 14.75 23.71 -5.06
C LEU A 55 13.92 24.25 -3.89
N THR A 56 12.61 24.34 -4.05
CA THR A 56 11.70 24.96 -3.06
C THR A 56 11.09 23.96 -2.09
N SER A 57 10.93 22.70 -2.49
CA SER A 57 10.46 21.61 -1.64
C SER A 57 11.16 20.29 -2.00
N PRO A 58 12.41 20.10 -1.55
CA PRO A 58 13.19 18.89 -1.81
C PRO A 58 12.50 17.59 -1.36
N ALA A 59 11.68 17.66 -0.31
CA ALA A 59 10.89 16.53 0.18
C ALA A 59 9.69 16.20 -0.73
N ASP A 60 9.03 17.20 -1.31
CA ASP A 60 7.95 16.96 -2.29
C ASP A 60 8.52 16.44 -3.61
N TYR A 61 9.73 16.88 -3.99
CA TYR A 61 10.43 16.33 -5.14
C TYR A 61 10.82 14.86 -4.93
N SER A 62 11.47 14.51 -3.82
CA SER A 62 11.84 13.11 -3.56
C SER A 62 10.61 12.20 -3.46
N TYR A 63 9.50 12.69 -2.89
CA TYR A 63 8.23 11.99 -2.88
C TYR A 63 7.64 11.82 -4.30
N ALA A 64 7.53 12.91 -5.07
CA ALA A 64 6.88 12.91 -6.38
C ALA A 64 7.66 12.14 -7.45
N TYR A 65 8.99 12.07 -7.35
CA TYR A 65 9.85 11.55 -8.42
C TYR A 65 10.67 10.30 -8.04
N GLU A 66 10.89 9.99 -6.76
CA GLU A 66 11.69 8.82 -6.33
C GLU A 66 10.91 7.84 -5.42
N GLY A 67 10.05 8.36 -4.51
CA GLY A 67 9.33 7.54 -3.52
C GLY A 67 8.07 6.86 -4.03
N ARG A 68 7.37 7.47 -4.99
CA ARG A 68 6.04 7.01 -5.43
C ARG A 68 6.01 5.60 -6.01
N ALA A 69 7.00 5.27 -6.85
CA ALA A 69 7.11 3.93 -7.44
C ALA A 69 7.37 2.86 -6.36
N ARG A 70 8.22 3.18 -5.39
CA ARG A 70 8.54 2.26 -4.29
C ARG A 70 7.35 2.08 -3.36
N GLU A 71 6.58 3.14 -3.09
CA GLU A 71 5.30 3.04 -2.38
C GLU A 71 4.34 2.08 -3.10
N LEU A 72 4.09 2.30 -4.39
CA LEU A 72 3.18 1.49 -5.21
C LEU A 72 3.55 0.00 -5.18
N LEU A 73 4.84 -0.29 -5.42
CA LEU A 73 5.35 -1.66 -5.45
C LEU A 73 5.30 -2.32 -4.06
N THR A 74 5.62 -1.58 -2.99
CA THR A 74 5.58 -2.11 -1.63
C THR A 74 4.16 -2.48 -1.21
N LYS A 75 3.17 -1.64 -1.55
CA LYS A 75 1.75 -1.95 -1.31
C LYS A 75 1.30 -3.19 -2.08
N ALA A 76 1.73 -3.33 -3.33
CA ALA A 76 1.41 -4.49 -4.16
C ALA A 76 2.02 -5.79 -3.62
N GLU A 77 3.28 -5.75 -3.18
CA GLU A 77 3.93 -6.88 -2.52
C GLU A 77 3.22 -7.27 -1.22
N SER A 78 2.85 -6.29 -0.38
CA SER A 78 2.08 -6.55 0.85
C SER A 78 0.77 -7.28 0.55
N ALA A 79 0.06 -6.90 -0.53
CA ALA A 79 -1.18 -7.57 -0.94
C ALA A 79 -0.94 -9.05 -1.33
N ALA A 80 0.12 -9.33 -2.08
CA ALA A 80 0.47 -10.69 -2.48
C ALA A 80 0.88 -11.54 -1.28
N ARG A 81 1.73 -11.00 -0.39
CA ARG A 81 2.20 -11.67 0.83
C ARG A 81 1.04 -12.02 1.78
N ALA A 82 0.08 -11.11 1.95
CA ALA A 82 -1.11 -11.35 2.76
C ALA A 82 -1.94 -12.54 2.25
N CYS A 83 -1.90 -12.81 0.94
CA CYS A 83 -2.59 -13.94 0.32
C CYS A 83 -1.71 -15.20 0.14
N GLY A 84 -0.46 -15.19 0.64
CA GLY A 84 0.49 -16.29 0.48
C GLY A 84 0.99 -16.47 -0.96
N VAL A 85 0.89 -15.45 -1.80
CA VAL A 85 1.37 -15.48 -3.19
C VAL A 85 2.82 -15.03 -3.24
N PRO A 86 3.77 -15.86 -3.75
CA PRO A 86 5.16 -15.43 -3.91
C PRO A 86 5.24 -14.24 -4.86
N CYS A 87 5.92 -13.17 -4.45
CA CYS A 87 6.02 -11.95 -5.24
C CYS A 87 7.40 -11.31 -5.20
N GLU A 88 7.73 -10.60 -6.27
CA GLU A 88 8.86 -9.68 -6.39
C GLU A 88 8.38 -8.38 -7.05
N SER A 89 9.13 -7.30 -6.91
CA SER A 89 8.88 -6.05 -7.63
C SER A 89 10.09 -5.58 -8.42
N LEU A 90 9.83 -4.92 -9.53
CA LEU A 90 10.83 -4.29 -10.39
C LEU A 90 10.35 -2.90 -10.81
N SER A 91 11.27 -1.95 -10.88
CA SER A 91 11.03 -0.66 -11.53
C SER A 91 12.15 -0.34 -12.51
N THR A 92 11.83 0.43 -13.54
CA THR A 92 12.81 0.98 -14.47
C THR A 92 12.40 2.39 -14.88
N ILE A 93 13.38 3.21 -15.25
CA ILE A 93 13.16 4.49 -15.90
C ILE A 93 13.17 4.25 -17.40
N ASP A 94 12.05 4.50 -18.09
CA ASP A 94 11.91 4.31 -19.55
C ASP A 94 10.71 5.13 -20.07
N ASP A 95 10.95 6.03 -21.02
CA ASP A 95 9.92 6.87 -21.66
C ASP A 95 8.98 6.09 -22.59
N THR A 96 9.22 4.79 -22.78
CA THR A 96 8.40 3.86 -23.56
C THR A 96 7.82 2.72 -22.70
N PRO A 97 6.80 2.99 -21.85
CA PRO A 97 6.30 2.03 -20.88
C PRO A 97 5.96 0.64 -21.43
N TYR A 98 5.26 0.54 -22.57
CA TYR A 98 4.94 -0.78 -23.14
C TYR A 98 6.19 -1.62 -23.49
N ARG A 99 7.30 -0.98 -23.93
CA ARG A 99 8.55 -1.70 -24.23
C ARG A 99 9.20 -2.17 -22.95
N ALA A 100 9.23 -1.30 -21.94
CA ALA A 100 9.73 -1.61 -20.61
C ALA A 100 8.97 -2.78 -19.97
N ILE A 101 7.63 -2.79 -20.07
CA ILE A 101 6.77 -3.90 -19.62
C ILE A 101 7.18 -5.21 -20.32
N LEU A 102 7.27 -5.21 -21.65
CA LEU A 102 7.63 -6.41 -22.40
C LEU A 102 9.07 -6.87 -22.13
N ALA A 103 10.00 -5.94 -21.95
CA ALA A 103 11.38 -6.24 -21.61
C ALA A 103 11.47 -6.86 -20.22
N ALA A 104 10.77 -6.29 -19.23
CA ALA A 104 10.70 -6.83 -17.87
C ALA A 104 10.06 -8.23 -17.85
N ALA A 105 8.95 -8.44 -18.57
CA ALA A 105 8.31 -9.75 -18.66
C ALA A 105 9.27 -10.83 -19.19
N ARG A 106 10.10 -10.47 -20.18
CA ARG A 106 11.13 -11.37 -20.72
C ARG A 106 12.27 -11.62 -19.74
N SER A 107 12.82 -10.57 -19.13
CA SER A 107 13.99 -10.70 -18.25
C SER A 107 13.69 -11.50 -16.99
N THR A 108 12.44 -11.47 -16.51
CA THR A 108 12.00 -12.24 -15.34
C THR A 108 11.40 -13.59 -15.68
N ASN A 109 11.31 -13.96 -16.96
CA ASN A 109 10.69 -15.19 -17.46
C ASN A 109 9.20 -15.32 -17.09
N CYS A 110 8.45 -14.21 -17.12
CA CYS A 110 7.00 -14.25 -16.98
C CYS A 110 6.35 -14.93 -18.19
N ASP A 111 5.34 -15.75 -17.93
CA ASP A 111 4.57 -16.48 -18.94
C ASP A 111 3.16 -15.91 -19.18
N LEU A 112 2.80 -14.85 -18.44
CA LEU A 112 1.58 -14.08 -18.63
C LEU A 112 1.82 -12.61 -18.24
N VAL A 113 1.35 -11.67 -19.06
CA VAL A 113 1.22 -10.26 -18.65
C VAL A 113 -0.24 -10.01 -18.24
N PHE A 114 -0.48 -9.66 -16.98
CA PHE A 114 -1.81 -9.34 -16.46
C PHE A 114 -1.97 -7.82 -16.37
N MET A 115 -2.83 -7.23 -17.20
CA MET A 115 -2.97 -5.77 -17.29
C MET A 115 -4.39 -5.30 -16.96
N ALA A 116 -4.48 -4.11 -16.38
CA ALA A 116 -5.70 -3.34 -16.39
C ALA A 116 -6.10 -2.99 -17.85
N SER A 117 -7.40 -2.89 -18.12
CA SER A 117 -7.86 -2.42 -19.43
C SER A 117 -7.42 -1.00 -19.74
N HIS A 118 -7.20 -0.15 -18.74
CA HIS A 118 -7.05 1.29 -18.84
C HIS A 118 -6.25 1.89 -17.67
N GLY A 119 -5.85 3.16 -17.80
CA GLY A 119 -5.13 3.94 -16.77
C GLY A 119 -5.55 5.42 -16.77
N ARG A 120 -4.81 6.30 -16.09
CA ARG A 120 -5.22 7.68 -15.69
C ARG A 120 -5.79 8.57 -16.80
N ARG A 121 -5.41 8.28 -18.06
CA ARG A 121 -5.63 9.14 -19.23
C ARG A 121 -6.70 8.65 -20.21
N SER A 122 -7.30 7.48 -20.00
CA SER A 122 -8.25 6.91 -20.97
C SER A 122 -9.70 7.27 -20.68
N GLN A 123 -9.99 8.56 -20.49
CA GLN A 123 -11.36 9.10 -20.40
C GLN A 123 -12.06 9.21 -21.78
N LEU A 124 -11.40 8.79 -22.86
CA LEU A 124 -11.87 8.96 -24.24
C LEU A 124 -12.48 7.68 -24.82
N GLY A 125 -13.55 7.14 -24.22
CA GLY A 125 -14.49 6.20 -24.85
C GLY A 125 -13.91 4.96 -25.59
N MET A 126 -12.65 4.61 -25.33
CA MET A 126 -11.95 3.49 -25.97
C MET A 126 -12.08 2.24 -25.09
N MET A 127 -12.07 1.06 -25.72
CA MET A 127 -12.20 -0.23 -25.02
C MET A 127 -10.89 -0.68 -24.36
N LEU A 128 -9.73 -0.14 -24.77
CA LEU A 128 -8.40 -0.42 -24.20
C LEU A 128 -7.52 0.83 -24.13
N GLY A 129 -6.73 0.94 -23.05
CA GLY A 129 -5.78 2.02 -22.80
C GLY A 129 -4.59 1.95 -23.75
N SER A 130 -3.96 3.09 -24.02
CA SER A 130 -2.92 3.20 -25.04
C SER A 130 -1.70 2.32 -24.79
N GLN A 131 -1.34 2.06 -23.52
CA GLN A 131 -0.27 1.12 -23.18
C GLN A 131 -0.74 -0.33 -23.27
N THR A 132 -1.92 -0.65 -22.73
CA THR A 132 -2.51 -2.00 -22.82
C THR A 132 -2.66 -2.46 -24.27
N LEU A 133 -3.18 -1.61 -25.15
CA LEU A 133 -3.28 -1.92 -26.59
C LEU A 133 -1.91 -2.19 -27.21
N LYS A 134 -0.89 -1.38 -26.89
CA LYS A 134 0.47 -1.57 -27.39
C LYS A 134 1.08 -2.88 -26.90
N VAL A 135 0.90 -3.23 -25.63
CA VAL A 135 1.37 -4.51 -25.08
C VAL A 135 0.64 -5.67 -25.77
N VAL A 136 -0.69 -5.65 -25.84
CA VAL A 136 -1.48 -6.69 -26.55
C VAL A 136 -1.02 -6.86 -28.00
N THR A 137 -0.69 -5.77 -28.69
CA THR A 137 -0.30 -5.80 -30.11
C THR A 137 1.14 -6.29 -30.34
N HIS A 138 2.06 -6.06 -29.39
CA HIS A 138 3.50 -6.30 -29.58
C HIS A 138 4.07 -7.40 -28.67
N SER A 139 3.24 -8.04 -27.84
CA SER A 139 3.69 -9.08 -26.92
C SER A 139 3.75 -10.44 -27.60
N ASP A 140 4.89 -11.11 -27.45
CA ASP A 140 5.01 -12.55 -27.72
C ASP A 140 4.62 -13.41 -26.50
N ILE A 141 4.37 -12.76 -25.35
CA ILE A 141 3.88 -13.39 -24.11
C ILE A 141 2.36 -13.18 -24.04
N PRO A 142 1.56 -14.19 -23.66
CA PRO A 142 0.12 -14.03 -23.49
C PRO A 142 -0.22 -12.82 -22.61
N VAL A 143 -1.27 -12.08 -22.99
CA VAL A 143 -1.74 -10.90 -22.25
C VAL A 143 -3.17 -11.13 -21.80
N LEU A 144 -3.41 -11.10 -20.49
CA LEU A 144 -4.74 -11.11 -19.91
C LEU A 144 -5.11 -9.68 -19.52
N VAL A 145 -6.17 -9.16 -20.17
CA VAL A 145 -6.68 -7.83 -19.85
C VAL A 145 -7.88 -7.95 -18.93
N SER A 146 -7.74 -7.41 -17.72
CA SER A 146 -8.85 -7.26 -16.78
C SER A 146 -9.70 -6.05 -17.18
N ALA A 147 -10.93 -6.30 -17.64
CA ALA A 147 -11.91 -5.24 -17.87
C ALA A 147 -12.21 -4.51 -16.56
N THR A 148 -12.14 -3.18 -16.57
CA THR A 148 -12.55 -2.33 -15.46
C THR A 148 -13.84 -1.64 -15.88
N ALA A 149 -14.99 -2.23 -15.53
CA ALA A 149 -16.21 -1.44 -15.46
C ALA A 149 -16.02 -0.36 -14.36
N GLU A 150 -16.78 0.74 -14.42
CA GLU A 150 -16.90 1.63 -13.25
C GLU A 150 -17.18 0.75 -12.02
N PRO A 151 -16.24 0.67 -11.06
CA PRO A 151 -16.38 -0.23 -9.94
C PRO A 151 -17.64 0.19 -9.17
N SER A 152 -18.44 -0.79 -8.73
CA SER A 152 -19.59 -0.47 -7.88
C SER A 152 -19.12 0.32 -6.66
N ARG A 153 -19.99 1.13 -6.07
CA ARG A 153 -19.61 1.96 -4.92
C ARG A 153 -19.00 1.15 -3.78
N ALA A 154 -19.50 -0.08 -3.58
CA ALA A 154 -18.95 -1.04 -2.64
C ALA A 154 -17.50 -1.42 -2.96
N VAL A 155 -17.17 -1.67 -4.23
CA VAL A 155 -15.80 -1.99 -4.67
C VAL A 155 -14.85 -0.81 -4.45
N GLN A 156 -15.32 0.43 -4.60
CA GLN A 156 -14.52 1.62 -4.35
C GLN A 156 -14.12 1.76 -2.88
N ALA A 157 -15.08 1.81 -1.94
CA ALA A 157 -14.80 1.90 -0.50
C ALA A 157 -13.86 0.77 -0.03
N ILE A 158 -14.16 -0.46 -0.43
CA ILE A 158 -13.40 -1.64 -0.04
C ILE A 158 -11.99 -1.62 -0.64
N GLY A 159 -11.84 -1.10 -1.85
CA GLY A 159 -10.55 -0.87 -2.47
C GLY A 159 -9.70 0.11 -1.64
N ILE A 160 -10.30 1.23 -1.20
CA ILE A 160 -9.62 2.21 -0.34
C ILE A 160 -9.21 1.58 0.99
N ILE A 161 -10.14 0.96 1.73
CA ILE A 161 -9.86 0.31 3.03
C ILE A 161 -8.70 -0.67 2.91
N ARG A 162 -8.74 -1.54 1.90
CA ARG A 162 -7.65 -2.51 1.65
C ARG A 162 -6.33 -1.85 1.30
N ASP A 163 -6.33 -0.72 0.60
CA ASP A 163 -5.08 0.01 0.32
C ASP A 163 -4.50 0.64 1.59
N GLU A 164 -5.37 1.18 2.45
CA GLU A 164 -4.98 1.68 3.77
C GLU A 164 -4.35 0.54 4.60
N HIS A 165 -4.99 -0.62 4.68
CA HIS A 165 -4.43 -1.81 5.34
C HIS A 165 -3.09 -2.27 4.78
N ARG A 166 -2.92 -2.26 3.44
CA ARG A 166 -1.64 -2.59 2.80
C ARG A 166 -0.55 -1.61 3.18
N SER A 167 -0.90 -0.33 3.31
CA SER A 167 0.02 0.72 3.78
C SER A 167 0.46 0.44 5.22
N MET A 168 -0.49 0.09 6.11
CA MET A 168 -0.18 -0.29 7.49
C MET A 168 0.72 -1.53 7.55
N ALA A 169 0.38 -2.58 6.80
CA ALA A 169 1.17 -3.80 6.74
C ALA A 169 2.60 -3.55 6.23
N ALA A 170 2.76 -2.69 5.22
CA ALA A 170 4.07 -2.30 4.68
C ALA A 170 4.92 -1.57 5.73
N VAL A 171 4.34 -0.63 6.49
CA VAL A 171 5.04 0.08 7.57
C VAL A 171 5.47 -0.87 8.68
N LEU A 172 4.61 -1.81 9.08
CA LEU A 172 4.94 -2.82 10.10
C LEU A 172 6.05 -3.77 9.63
N HIS A 173 6.00 -4.21 8.36
CA HIS A 173 7.08 -5.00 7.77
C HIS A 173 8.40 -4.24 7.69
N ALA A 174 8.37 -2.96 7.32
CA ALA A 174 9.55 -2.10 7.31
C ALA A 174 10.16 -1.99 8.71
N TRP A 175 9.34 -1.85 9.75
CA TRP A 175 9.80 -1.80 11.13
C TRP A 175 10.47 -3.10 11.56
N LEU A 176 9.81 -4.24 11.33
CA LEU A 176 10.37 -5.56 11.65
C LEU A 176 11.68 -5.81 10.90
N HIS A 177 11.77 -5.40 9.64
CA HIS A 177 12.97 -5.53 8.83
C HIS A 177 14.12 -4.67 9.37
N LEU A 178 13.85 -3.42 9.75
CA LEU A 178 14.83 -2.51 10.36
C LEU A 178 15.44 -3.12 11.63
N LEU A 179 14.61 -3.63 12.53
CA LEU A 179 15.06 -4.24 13.79
C LEU A 179 15.86 -5.51 13.54
N LYS A 180 15.38 -6.36 12.62
CA LYS A 180 16.09 -7.59 12.25
C LYS A 180 17.47 -7.30 11.65
N ARG A 181 17.60 -6.29 10.77
CA ARG A 181 18.89 -5.87 10.21
C ARG A 181 19.83 -5.36 11.29
N ALA A 182 19.37 -4.46 12.16
CA ALA A 182 20.16 -3.96 13.28
C ALA A 182 20.72 -5.09 14.15
N ARG A 183 19.89 -6.10 14.46
CA ARG A 183 20.32 -7.29 15.20
C ARG A 183 21.39 -8.10 14.46
N VAL A 184 21.16 -8.41 13.18
CA VAL A 184 22.09 -9.22 12.37
C VAL A 184 23.44 -8.53 12.21
N ASP A 185 23.40 -7.22 11.97
CA ASP A 185 24.60 -6.42 11.70
C ASP A 185 25.30 -5.97 13.00
N GLY A 186 24.70 -6.22 14.18
CA GLY A 186 25.21 -5.75 15.46
C GLY A 186 25.20 -4.22 15.61
N THR A 187 24.31 -3.54 14.88
CA THR A 187 24.17 -2.08 14.85
C THR A 187 22.92 -1.61 15.59
N GLN A 188 22.80 -0.29 15.74
CA GLN A 188 21.59 0.33 16.28
C GLN A 188 20.60 0.62 15.14
N PRO A 189 19.30 0.37 15.32
CA PRO A 189 18.29 0.77 14.34
C PRO A 189 18.20 2.30 14.28
N ASP A 190 17.87 2.83 13.10
CA ASP A 190 17.68 4.27 12.91
C ASP A 190 16.47 4.77 13.71
N LEU A 191 16.75 5.54 14.76
CA LEU A 191 15.74 6.12 15.66
C LEU A 191 14.79 7.08 14.94
N ALA A 192 15.27 7.81 13.92
CA ALA A 192 14.43 8.73 13.17
C ALA A 192 13.38 7.99 12.34
N ILE A 193 13.73 6.82 11.78
CA ILE A 193 12.78 5.93 11.11
C ILE A 193 11.78 5.38 12.12
N MET A 194 12.23 4.88 13.27
CA MET A 194 11.33 4.35 14.31
C MET A 194 10.32 5.40 14.78
N GLN A 195 10.77 6.63 15.02
CA GLN A 195 9.89 7.75 15.40
C GLN A 195 8.93 8.14 14.26
N ALA A 196 9.37 8.07 13.00
CA ALA A 196 8.50 8.30 11.85
C ALA A 196 7.38 7.27 11.75
N ILE A 197 7.69 5.99 12.01
CA ILE A 197 6.70 4.90 12.04
C ILE A 197 5.71 5.09 13.20
N VAL A 198 6.20 5.46 14.40
CA VAL A 198 5.33 5.78 15.54
C VAL A 198 4.37 6.93 15.18
N ARG A 199 4.86 8.01 14.57
CA ARG A 199 3.97 9.09 14.11
C ARG A 199 2.94 8.60 13.09
N TYR A 200 3.38 7.82 12.10
CA TYR A 200 2.48 7.28 11.08
C TYR A 200 1.33 6.45 11.70
N ILE A 201 1.65 5.52 12.60
CA ILE A 201 0.64 4.64 13.23
C ILE A 201 -0.32 5.42 14.14
N ARG A 202 0.17 6.45 14.83
CA ARG A 202 -0.66 7.32 15.67
C ARG A 202 -1.64 8.13 14.82
N ASP A 203 -1.12 8.78 13.79
CA ASP A 203 -1.86 9.84 13.11
C ASP A 203 -2.77 9.28 12.01
N PHE A 204 -2.43 8.12 11.42
CA PHE A 204 -3.19 7.52 10.33
C PHE A 204 -4.11 6.36 10.79
N PRO A 205 -3.63 5.15 11.17
CA PRO A 205 -4.50 4.09 11.68
C PRO A 205 -5.42 4.55 12.81
N GLN A 206 -4.83 5.08 13.88
CA GLN A 206 -5.56 5.45 15.09
C GLN A 206 -6.32 6.77 14.96
N GLY A 207 -5.68 7.80 14.39
CA GLY A 207 -6.26 9.13 14.28
C GLY A 207 -7.34 9.26 13.21
N LEU A 208 -7.26 8.46 12.14
CA LEU A 208 -8.07 8.65 10.93
C LEU A 208 -8.82 7.39 10.49
N HIS A 209 -8.12 6.25 10.33
CA HIS A 209 -8.71 5.04 9.76
C HIS A 209 -9.76 4.39 10.67
N HIS A 210 -9.41 4.03 11.91
CA HIS A 210 -10.36 3.38 12.83
C HIS A 210 -11.61 4.24 13.09
N PRO A 211 -11.52 5.58 13.26
CA PRO A 211 -12.71 6.42 13.31
C PRO A 211 -13.60 6.31 12.06
N LYS A 212 -13.03 6.27 10.85
CA LYS A 212 -13.80 6.09 9.61
C LYS A 212 -14.53 4.74 9.59
N GLU A 213 -13.90 3.68 10.08
CA GLU A 213 -14.53 2.38 10.17
C GLU A 213 -15.69 2.37 11.16
N GLN A 214 -15.48 2.91 12.37
CA GLN A 214 -16.51 2.96 13.42
C GLN A 214 -17.69 3.84 13.03
N ASP A 215 -17.42 5.08 12.61
CA ASP A 215 -18.44 6.11 12.42
C ASP A 215 -19.26 5.90 11.13
N TYR A 216 -18.72 5.16 10.16
CA TYR A 216 -19.37 4.96 8.85
C TYR A 216 -19.63 3.48 8.57
N LEU A 217 -18.59 2.66 8.44
CA LEU A 217 -18.76 1.27 7.99
C LEU A 217 -19.51 0.42 9.03
N PHE A 218 -19.05 0.41 10.27
CA PHE A 218 -19.60 -0.43 11.35
C PHE A 218 -21.00 0.04 11.72
N ARG A 219 -21.20 1.35 11.90
CA ARG A 219 -22.52 1.92 12.16
C ARG A 219 -23.53 1.52 11.10
N LYS A 220 -23.22 1.72 9.82
CA LYS A 220 -24.14 1.32 8.72
C LYS A 220 -24.42 -0.17 8.70
N LEU A 221 -23.41 -1.00 8.97
CA LEU A 221 -23.61 -2.44 8.99
C LEU A 221 -24.56 -2.86 10.14
N ARG A 222 -24.43 -2.26 11.32
CA ARG A 222 -25.36 -2.47 12.45
C ARG A 222 -26.79 -2.03 12.13
N GLU A 223 -26.95 -0.95 11.37
CA GLU A 223 -28.26 -0.47 10.92
C GLU A 223 -28.95 -1.47 9.96
N ARG A 224 -28.17 -2.28 9.22
CA ARG A 224 -28.69 -3.22 8.21
C ARG A 224 -28.85 -4.65 8.69
N THR A 225 -28.03 -5.11 9.64
CA THR A 225 -28.10 -6.49 10.15
C THR A 225 -27.59 -6.61 11.58
N VAL A 226 -28.20 -7.50 12.36
CA VAL A 226 -27.71 -7.91 13.68
C VAL A 226 -26.66 -9.03 13.59
N SER A 227 -26.55 -9.71 12.46
CA SER A 227 -25.70 -10.91 12.31
C SER A 227 -24.21 -10.60 12.42
N ALA A 228 -23.81 -9.34 12.21
CA ALA A 228 -22.42 -8.90 12.32
C ALA A 228 -22.07 -8.32 13.70
N ASN A 229 -23.05 -8.11 14.59
CA ASN A 229 -22.84 -7.34 15.82
C ASN A 229 -21.74 -7.91 16.73
N ALA A 230 -21.69 -9.23 16.91
CA ALA A 230 -20.67 -9.85 17.74
C ALA A 230 -19.24 -9.65 17.19
N GLU A 231 -19.09 -9.62 15.86
CA GLU A 231 -17.81 -9.38 15.19
C GLU A 231 -17.41 -7.91 15.29
N LEU A 232 -18.37 -7.00 15.11
CA LEU A 232 -18.16 -5.56 15.28
C LEU A 232 -17.81 -5.19 16.74
N ASP A 233 -18.47 -5.81 17.72
CA ASP A 233 -18.15 -5.64 19.15
C ASP A 233 -16.74 -6.14 19.50
N GLU A 234 -16.24 -7.18 18.81
CA GLU A 234 -14.86 -7.63 18.96
C GLU A 234 -13.88 -6.63 18.33
N LEU A 235 -14.13 -6.14 17.12
CA LEU A 235 -13.27 -5.18 16.45
C LEU A 235 -13.18 -3.85 17.20
N GLU A 236 -14.29 -3.34 17.74
CA GLU A 236 -14.28 -2.14 18.59
C GLU A 236 -13.45 -2.36 19.86
N ARG A 237 -13.49 -3.55 20.47
CA ARG A 237 -12.60 -3.92 21.58
C ARG A 237 -11.13 -4.04 21.14
N GLN A 238 -10.89 -4.49 19.92
CA GLN A 238 -9.55 -4.51 19.33
C GLN A 238 -9.03 -3.08 19.12
N HIS A 239 -9.82 -2.12 18.63
CA HIS A 239 -9.38 -0.71 18.54
C HIS A 239 -8.95 -0.14 19.90
N LEU A 240 -9.69 -0.44 20.97
CA LEU A 240 -9.28 -0.02 22.32
C LEU A 240 -7.95 -0.66 22.75
N ARG A 241 -7.73 -1.94 22.41
CA ARG A 241 -6.50 -2.66 22.71
C ARG A 241 -5.34 -2.19 21.83
N ASP A 242 -5.59 -1.82 20.58
CA ASP A 242 -4.63 -1.19 19.66
C ASP A 242 -4.02 0.05 20.33
N HIS A 243 -4.86 1.00 20.74
CA HIS A 243 -4.40 2.21 21.42
C HIS A 243 -3.54 1.91 22.66
N GLN A 244 -3.92 0.91 23.47
CA GLN A 244 -3.15 0.54 24.66
C GLN A 244 -1.77 -0.05 24.31
N LEU A 245 -1.75 -1.04 23.41
CA LEU A 245 -0.51 -1.68 22.96
C LEU A 245 0.41 -0.68 22.27
N PHE A 246 -0.16 0.17 21.43
CA PHE A 246 0.60 1.16 20.69
C PHE A 246 1.17 2.26 21.58
N ASN A 247 0.43 2.75 22.58
CA ASN A 247 0.95 3.73 23.54
C ASN A 247 2.12 3.17 24.35
N ALA A 248 2.02 1.90 24.76
CA ALA A 248 3.14 1.21 25.42
C ALA A 248 4.35 1.06 24.48
N LEU A 249 4.12 0.71 23.22
CA LEU A 249 5.16 0.59 22.20
C LEU A 249 5.84 1.94 21.90
N ALA A 250 5.06 3.01 21.72
CA ALA A 250 5.58 4.35 21.48
C ALA A 250 6.46 4.83 22.66
N HIS A 251 6.02 4.58 23.89
CA HIS A 251 6.83 4.86 25.07
C HIS A 251 8.11 4.03 25.11
N LEU A 252 8.03 2.73 24.78
CA LEU A 252 9.21 1.86 24.73
C LEU A 252 10.26 2.36 23.72
N VAL A 253 9.83 2.90 22.58
CA VAL A 253 10.75 3.54 21.60
C VAL A 253 11.45 4.75 22.20
N GLU A 254 10.77 5.57 23.00
CA GLU A 254 11.38 6.70 23.71
C GLU A 254 12.37 6.23 24.78
N VAL A 255 12.01 5.21 25.56
CA VAL A 255 12.89 4.61 26.58
C VAL A 255 14.13 3.99 25.93
N TYR A 256 13.97 3.31 24.79
CA TYR A 256 15.07 2.78 23.98
C TYR A 256 15.99 3.88 23.46
N ALA A 257 15.43 4.97 22.94
CA ALA A 257 16.21 6.12 22.47
C ALA A 257 17.08 6.76 23.57
N ASN A 258 16.67 6.62 24.83
CA ASN A 258 17.41 7.08 26.01
C ASN A 258 18.38 6.01 26.57
N GLY A 259 18.53 4.86 25.92
CA GLY A 259 19.41 3.77 26.34
C GLY A 259 18.90 2.95 27.53
N ALA A 260 17.62 3.10 27.89
CA ALA A 260 17.02 2.46 29.06
C ALA A 260 16.18 1.21 28.71
N ALA A 261 16.15 0.80 27.43
CA ALA A 261 15.58 -0.46 26.97
C ALA A 261 16.52 -1.13 25.96
N SER A 262 16.42 -2.45 25.85
CA SER A 262 17.19 -3.26 24.91
C SER A 262 16.51 -3.39 23.54
N LEU A 263 17.30 -3.75 22.52
CA LEU A 263 16.78 -4.03 21.17
C LEU A 263 15.80 -5.23 21.18
N ASP A 264 16.05 -6.22 22.04
CA ASP A 264 15.20 -7.40 22.23
C ASP A 264 13.80 -7.02 22.71
N GLU A 265 13.70 -6.10 23.69
CA GLU A 265 12.42 -5.62 24.20
C GLU A 265 11.63 -4.90 23.11
N VAL A 266 12.29 -4.03 22.33
CA VAL A 266 11.65 -3.31 21.21
C VAL A 266 11.18 -4.28 20.14
N GLU A 267 12.02 -5.23 19.72
CA GLU A 267 11.68 -6.21 18.68
C GLU A 267 10.51 -7.10 19.09
N GLN A 268 10.49 -7.56 20.35
CA GLN A 268 9.38 -8.35 20.87
C GLN A 268 8.08 -7.54 20.89
N ALA A 269 8.12 -6.28 21.32
CA ALA A 269 6.95 -5.41 21.35
C ALA A 269 6.41 -5.11 19.95
N VAL A 270 7.27 -4.77 18.99
CA VAL A 270 6.90 -4.55 17.59
C VAL A 270 6.35 -5.83 16.95
N GLY A 271 6.96 -6.99 17.20
CA GLY A 271 6.48 -8.28 16.71
C GLY A 271 5.09 -8.65 17.23
N ASN A 272 4.82 -8.38 18.51
CA ASN A 272 3.50 -8.61 19.10
C ASN A 272 2.45 -7.64 18.54
N TYR A 273 2.80 -6.37 18.38
CA TYR A 273 1.92 -5.36 17.79
C TYR A 273 1.58 -5.68 16.33
N ALA A 274 2.58 -6.05 15.52
CA ALA A 274 2.38 -6.42 14.13
C ALA A 274 1.44 -7.62 13.97
N ARG A 275 1.62 -8.67 14.79
CA ARG A 275 0.73 -9.83 14.79
C ARG A 275 -0.72 -9.45 15.12
N PHE A 276 -0.90 -8.62 16.15
CA PHE A 276 -2.21 -8.11 16.54
C PHE A 276 -2.88 -7.34 15.40
N MET A 277 -2.16 -6.43 14.73
CA MET A 277 -2.71 -5.66 13.60
C MET A 277 -3.05 -6.53 12.39
N TRP A 278 -2.23 -7.55 12.07
CA TRP A 278 -2.55 -8.47 10.97
C TRP A 278 -3.79 -9.32 11.26
N GLU A 279 -3.97 -9.78 12.51
CA GLU A 279 -5.18 -10.50 12.92
C GLU A 279 -6.43 -9.60 12.86
N HIS A 280 -6.28 -8.34 13.29
CA HIS A 280 -7.32 -7.33 13.24
C HIS A 280 -7.80 -7.04 11.81
N MET A 281 -6.90 -6.59 10.93
CA MET A 281 -7.20 -6.34 9.51
C MET A 281 -7.71 -7.60 8.80
N GLY A 282 -7.19 -8.77 9.17
CA GLY A 282 -7.64 -10.06 8.63
C GLY A 282 -9.11 -10.36 8.98
N ARG A 283 -9.57 -10.00 10.17
CA ARG A 283 -10.98 -10.14 10.57
C ARG A 283 -11.87 -9.14 9.82
N GLU A 284 -11.42 -7.90 9.65
CA GLU A 284 -12.15 -6.89 8.88
C GLU A 284 -12.33 -7.33 7.44
N GLU A 285 -11.24 -7.67 6.76
CA GLU A 285 -11.26 -8.06 5.36
C GLU A 285 -11.94 -9.41 5.11
N GLY A 286 -11.80 -10.36 6.06
CA GLY A 286 -12.31 -11.71 5.94
C GLY A 286 -13.76 -11.89 6.37
N VAL A 287 -14.26 -11.01 7.24
CA VAL A 287 -15.60 -11.17 7.87
C VAL A 287 -16.46 -9.93 7.65
N ILE A 288 -15.97 -8.74 7.99
CA ILE A 288 -16.77 -7.51 7.96
C ILE A 288 -17.00 -7.02 6.54
N LEU A 289 -15.96 -6.90 5.71
CA LEU A 289 -16.12 -6.41 4.34
C LEU A 289 -17.06 -7.30 3.50
N PRO A 290 -16.99 -8.65 3.56
CA PRO A 290 -17.97 -9.51 2.91
C PRO A 290 -19.40 -9.34 3.45
N ALA A 291 -19.56 -9.17 4.78
CA ALA A 291 -20.86 -8.90 5.37
C ALA A 291 -21.41 -7.54 4.91
N ALA A 292 -20.56 -6.50 4.87
CA ALA A 292 -20.92 -5.19 4.37
C ALA A 292 -21.38 -5.26 2.91
N GLN A 293 -20.64 -5.94 2.03
CA GLN A 293 -21.06 -6.13 0.63
C GLN A 293 -22.42 -6.81 0.51
N ARG A 294 -22.73 -7.74 1.43
CA ARG A 294 -23.98 -8.50 1.40
C ARG A 294 -25.19 -7.69 1.89
N PHE A 295 -25.02 -6.84 2.91
CA PHE A 295 -26.13 -6.22 3.62
C PHE A 295 -26.29 -4.71 3.36
N LEU A 296 -25.22 -4.02 2.98
CA LEU A 296 -25.27 -2.58 2.71
C LEU A 296 -25.86 -2.29 1.33
N LYS A 297 -26.58 -1.17 1.24
CA LYS A 297 -27.19 -0.67 0.01
C LYS A 297 -26.31 0.40 -0.62
N ASP A 298 -26.59 0.73 -1.88
CA ASP A 298 -25.88 1.77 -2.64
C ASP A 298 -25.86 3.15 -1.97
N GLU A 299 -26.89 3.48 -1.18
CA GLU A 299 -26.95 4.73 -0.38
C GLU A 299 -26.01 4.72 0.81
N ASP A 300 -25.79 3.57 1.43
CA ASP A 300 -24.82 3.42 2.53
C ASP A 300 -23.40 3.56 1.98
N TRP A 301 -23.14 2.93 0.82
CA TRP A 301 -21.85 3.00 0.15
C TRP A 301 -21.51 4.40 -0.38
N LEU A 302 -22.50 5.23 -0.72
CA LEU A 302 -22.25 6.64 -1.06
C LEU A 302 -21.66 7.40 0.13
N GLU A 303 -22.23 7.21 1.31
CA GLU A 303 -21.77 7.87 2.54
C GLU A 303 -20.39 7.38 2.97
N ILE A 304 -20.19 6.05 2.92
CA ILE A 304 -18.89 5.43 3.23
C ILE A 304 -17.82 5.91 2.24
N ASN A 305 -18.12 5.95 0.93
CA ASN A 305 -17.18 6.47 -0.07
C ASN A 305 -16.80 7.93 0.21
N ALA A 306 -17.77 8.78 0.55
CA ALA A 306 -17.47 10.17 0.87
C ALA A 306 -16.50 10.31 2.06
N ALA A 307 -16.68 9.47 3.09
CA ALA A 307 -15.79 9.46 4.26
C ALA A 307 -14.40 8.91 3.95
N PHE A 308 -14.29 7.84 3.17
CA PHE A 308 -13.01 7.20 2.87
C PHE A 308 -12.22 7.86 1.74
N SER A 309 -12.89 8.48 0.76
CA SER A 309 -12.23 9.28 -0.30
C SER A 309 -11.85 10.69 0.19
N GLY A 310 -12.62 11.23 1.15
CA GLY A 310 -12.34 12.51 1.77
C GLY A 310 -11.42 12.35 2.96
N ASN A 311 -10.12 12.10 2.75
CA ASN A 311 -9.14 12.16 3.84
C ASN A 311 -9.01 13.57 4.46
N ASN A 312 -9.75 14.57 3.95
CA ASN A 312 -9.96 15.90 4.54
C ASN A 312 -10.73 15.81 5.88
N ASP A 313 -10.05 15.40 6.94
CA ASP A 313 -10.57 15.56 8.30
C ASP A 313 -10.33 17.02 8.76
N PRO A 314 -11.38 17.81 9.04
CA PRO A 314 -11.23 19.19 9.53
C PRO A 314 -10.43 19.31 10.85
N ARG A 315 -10.26 18.21 11.59
CA ARG A 315 -9.47 18.15 12.84
C ARG A 315 -7.96 18.15 12.59
N PHE A 316 -7.53 17.77 11.38
CA PHE A 316 -6.14 17.75 10.94
C PHE A 316 -6.04 18.76 9.78
N GLY A 317 -5.71 20.01 10.05
CA GLY A 317 -5.69 21.05 9.00
C GLY A 317 -4.73 20.70 7.84
N GLY A 318 -5.11 21.02 6.59
CA GLY A 318 -4.29 20.81 5.39
C GLY A 318 -4.77 19.64 4.50
N ASP A 319 -3.96 19.27 3.49
CA ASP A 319 -4.15 18.06 2.68
C ASP A 319 -3.44 16.89 3.37
N THR A 320 -4.12 16.37 4.38
CA THR A 320 -3.73 15.23 5.22
C THR A 320 -3.33 13.99 4.40
N ASP A 321 -4.02 13.71 3.31
CA ASP A 321 -3.72 12.58 2.42
C ASP A 321 -2.30 12.71 1.83
N ALA A 322 -1.94 13.90 1.37
CA ALA A 322 -0.61 14.18 0.85
C ALA A 322 0.47 14.07 1.94
N GLU A 323 0.20 14.50 3.17
CA GLU A 323 1.12 14.36 4.30
C GLU A 323 1.37 12.89 4.67
N TYR A 324 0.33 12.07 4.75
CA TYR A 324 0.47 10.65 5.07
C TYR A 324 1.20 9.88 3.98
N LYS A 325 0.90 10.14 2.71
CA LYS A 325 1.61 9.48 1.60
C LYS A 325 3.09 9.88 1.59
N ARG A 326 3.42 11.14 1.88
CA ARG A 326 4.82 11.59 2.06
C ARG A 326 5.51 10.86 3.20
N LEU A 327 4.85 10.75 4.36
CA LEU A 327 5.42 10.06 5.52
C LEU A 327 5.62 8.56 5.23
N PHE A 328 4.65 7.90 4.61
CA PHE A 328 4.73 6.51 4.17
C PHE A 328 5.91 6.31 3.21
N SER A 329 5.97 7.09 2.14
CA SER A 329 7.06 7.04 1.16
C SER A 329 8.42 7.26 1.81
N ARG A 330 8.54 8.19 2.76
CA ARG A 330 9.77 8.41 3.53
C ARG A 330 10.15 7.15 4.32
N ILE A 331 9.21 6.53 5.03
CA ILE A 331 9.46 5.30 5.80
C ILE A 331 9.94 4.17 4.88
N VAL A 332 9.22 3.92 3.78
CA VAL A 332 9.54 2.82 2.88
C VAL A 332 10.90 3.04 2.20
N ASN A 333 11.21 4.26 1.76
CA ASN A 333 12.49 4.58 1.16
C ASN A 333 13.64 4.38 2.13
N LEU A 334 13.54 4.92 3.36
CA LEU A 334 14.60 4.79 4.36
C LEU A 334 14.82 3.34 4.80
N ALA A 335 13.76 2.52 4.88
CA ALA A 335 13.88 1.11 5.25
C ALA A 335 14.57 0.23 4.20
N HIS A 336 14.59 0.66 2.94
CA HIS A 336 15.15 -0.11 1.81
C HIS A 336 16.46 0.47 1.25
N SER A 337 16.97 1.57 1.80
CA SER A 337 18.29 2.07 1.39
C SER A 337 19.38 1.03 1.73
N PRO A 338 20.26 0.67 0.77
CA PRO A 338 21.50 0.01 1.12
C PRO A 338 22.28 0.94 2.06
N ALA A 339 22.96 0.38 3.06
CA ALA A 339 23.90 1.16 3.84
C ALA A 339 24.88 1.80 2.85
N GLU A 340 25.09 3.12 2.94
CA GLU A 340 26.08 3.81 2.12
C GLU A 340 27.40 3.04 2.24
N GLU A 341 27.81 2.40 1.15
CA GLU A 341 29.18 1.92 1.00
C GLU A 341 30.05 3.18 1.06
N THR A 342 30.64 3.44 2.22
CA THR A 342 31.73 4.40 2.35
C THR A 342 32.80 3.99 1.35
N PRO A 343 33.19 4.85 0.38
CA PRO A 343 34.31 4.53 -0.49
C PRO A 343 35.56 4.52 0.39
N GLU A 344 36.15 3.34 0.60
CA GLU A 344 37.52 3.27 1.10
C GLU A 344 38.43 3.96 0.07
N HIS A 345 39.05 5.07 0.48
CA HIS A 345 40.10 5.76 -0.25
C HIS A 345 41.47 5.35 0.26
#